data_AF-A0A7W7PGR5-F1
#
_entry.id   AF-A0A7W7PGR5-F1
#
_cell.length_a   1.000
_cell.length_b   1.000
_cell.length_c   1.000
_cell.angle_alpha   90.00
_cell.angle_beta   90.00
_cell.angle_gamma   90.00
#
_symmetry.space_group_name_H-M   'P 1'
#
loop_
_entity.id
_entity.type
_entity.pdbx_description
1 polymer ?
#
loop_
_entity_poly.entity_id
_entity_poly.type
_entity_poly.pdbx_seq_one_letter_code
_entity_poly.pdbx_strand_id
1 'polypeptide(L)'
;METTFREESADPRTQSVPLSHLSLELGHLYMEDFAAGAGRLREQFTRVKPWADAARLSVAGAAGARRPRVSTCFLVDDYFTRFSSPAELVPMLLAEAEACGLTIDYLARESGCATADGVEPASLVEGRLVESPPVGSNGSRPAVREIGWLCNGERSPAAGGGEAMSGATAWAAPAETGARRHSVFMDVELWDDGDRGRTWSCPFLAAVWQLLRLGLLRREGRPVLQAVPWGGERGAFPRSWDDLPPLVQLNPSAAPFAAYGTFSVLPSRFLPVEHAVRLVLGQVALEEAVLRQTAERADREGFAVPPAVTDRAAYAFYAEP
;
A
#
# COMPACT_ATOMS: atom_id res chain seq x y z
N MET A 1 -6.50 4.93 47.76
CA MET A 1 -6.47 5.82 46.59
C MET A 1 -5.09 5.68 46.00
N GLU A 2 -4.98 4.93 44.92
CA GLU A 2 -3.70 4.58 44.30
C GLU A 2 -3.35 5.68 43.30
N THR A 3 -2.46 6.58 43.69
CA THR A 3 -2.05 7.72 42.88
C THR A 3 -1.03 7.24 41.86
N THR A 4 -1.44 7.06 40.61
CA THR A 4 -0.53 6.75 39.51
C THR A 4 0.21 8.02 39.11
N PHE A 5 1.53 8.05 39.33
CA PHE A 5 2.39 9.11 38.83
C PHE A 5 2.64 8.88 37.34
N ARG A 6 2.29 9.85 36.49
CA ARG A 6 2.52 9.80 35.04
C ARG A 6 3.31 11.04 34.63
N GLU A 7 4.52 10.83 34.12
CA GLU A 7 5.40 11.91 33.68
C GLU A 7 4.89 12.46 32.34
N GLU A 8 4.50 13.74 32.31
CA GLU A 8 3.87 14.42 31.17
C GLU A 8 4.82 14.58 29.95
N SER A 9 6.12 14.37 30.15
CA SER A 9 7.20 14.44 29.17
C SER A 9 7.37 13.16 28.32
N ALA A 10 6.74 12.05 28.72
CA ALA A 10 7.03 10.71 28.20
C ALA A 10 6.01 10.18 27.17
N ASP A 11 5.06 10.99 26.71
CA ASP A 11 4.17 10.61 25.61
C ASP A 11 4.66 11.27 24.30
N PRO A 12 5.38 10.56 23.42
CA PRO A 12 5.82 11.13 22.16
C PRO A 12 4.58 11.52 21.35
N ARG A 13 4.30 12.84 21.28
CA ARG A 13 3.16 13.37 20.53
C ARG A 13 3.18 12.84 19.10
N THR A 14 2.18 12.02 18.75
CA THR A 14 1.94 11.55 17.39
C THR A 14 1.78 12.75 16.45
N GLN A 15 2.74 12.92 15.53
CA GLN A 15 2.74 14.03 14.58
C GLN A 15 1.63 13.86 13.55
N SER A 16 0.92 14.97 13.29
CA SER A 16 -0.04 15.08 12.20
C SER A 16 0.65 15.12 10.84
N VAL A 17 0.07 14.47 9.85
CA VAL A 17 0.43 14.65 8.43
C VAL A 17 -0.63 15.48 7.70
N PRO A 18 -0.25 16.27 6.69
CA PRO A 18 -1.22 16.92 5.82
C PRO A 18 -1.99 15.88 5.01
N LEU A 19 -3.32 16.03 4.89
CA LEU A 19 -4.20 15.09 4.20
C LEU A 19 -4.95 15.75 3.03
N SER A 20 -4.94 15.08 1.89
CA SER A 20 -5.88 15.26 0.79
C SER A 20 -7.14 14.40 1.02
N HIS A 21 -8.19 14.62 0.22
CA HIS A 21 -9.36 13.75 0.27
C HIS A 21 -9.10 12.41 -0.41
N LEU A 22 -8.27 12.41 -1.47
CA LEU A 22 -7.93 11.21 -2.21
C LEU A 22 -6.48 11.26 -2.72
N SER A 23 -5.74 10.18 -2.50
CA SER A 23 -4.51 9.88 -3.21
C SER A 23 -4.87 8.98 -4.39
N LEU A 24 -4.57 9.39 -5.62
CA LEU A 24 -4.94 8.69 -6.85
C LEU A 24 -3.69 8.14 -7.54
N GLU A 25 -3.56 6.82 -7.60
CA GLU A 25 -2.47 6.15 -8.31
C GLU A 25 -2.86 5.93 -9.77
N LEU A 26 -2.05 6.53 -10.64
CA LEU A 26 -2.25 6.51 -12.10
C LEU A 26 -1.60 5.31 -12.78
N GLY A 27 -0.87 4.51 -12.01
CA GLY A 27 -0.26 3.30 -12.50
C GLY A 27 0.73 2.72 -11.48
N HIS A 28 0.77 1.39 -11.49
CA HIS A 28 1.83 0.57 -10.94
C HIS A 28 2.31 -0.26 -12.14
N LEU A 29 3.52 0.01 -12.62
CA LEU A 29 4.05 -0.69 -13.78
C LEU A 29 5.12 -1.68 -13.38
N TYR A 30 4.99 -2.89 -13.91
CA TYR A 30 6.13 -3.81 -13.96
C TYR A 30 7.08 -3.35 -15.04
N MET A 31 8.37 -3.65 -14.85
CA MET A 31 9.42 -3.18 -15.75
C MET A 31 9.24 -3.63 -17.21
N GLU A 32 8.55 -4.74 -17.45
CA GLU A 32 8.18 -5.21 -18.80
C GLU A 32 7.35 -4.19 -19.58
N ASP A 33 6.50 -3.40 -18.91
CA ASP A 33 5.70 -2.36 -19.54
C ASP A 33 6.56 -1.14 -19.95
N PHE A 34 7.65 -0.87 -19.23
CA PHE A 34 8.59 0.20 -19.58
C PHE A 34 9.54 -0.21 -20.72
N ALA A 35 9.91 -1.48 -20.81
CA ALA A 35 10.75 -2.00 -21.90
C ALA A 35 10.09 -1.83 -23.28
N ALA A 36 8.75 -1.78 -23.34
CA ALA A 36 7.98 -1.51 -24.55
C ALA A 36 7.98 -0.02 -24.98
N GLY A 37 8.55 0.87 -24.17
CA GLY A 37 8.78 2.29 -24.48
C GLY A 37 7.55 3.19 -24.40
N ALA A 38 7.71 4.43 -24.87
CA ALA A 38 6.72 5.52 -24.74
C ALA A 38 5.33 5.19 -25.29
N GLY A 39 5.24 4.39 -26.36
CA GLY A 39 3.95 4.00 -26.95
C GLY A 39 3.08 3.21 -25.97
N ARG A 40 3.67 2.27 -25.23
CA ARG A 40 2.97 1.47 -24.22
C ARG A 40 2.48 2.34 -23.05
N LEU A 41 3.32 3.27 -22.59
CA LEU A 41 2.94 4.25 -21.55
C LEU A 41 1.74 5.09 -21.98
N ARG A 42 1.74 5.58 -23.23
CA ARG A 42 0.63 6.35 -23.78
C ARG A 42 -0.68 5.56 -23.83
N GLU A 43 -0.62 4.32 -24.30
CA GLU A 43 -1.79 3.43 -24.34
C GLU A 43 -2.36 3.20 -22.94
N GLN A 44 -1.51 2.97 -21.96
CA GLN A 44 -1.92 2.81 -20.57
C GLN A 44 -2.56 4.08 -20.03
N PHE A 45 -1.91 5.24 -20.16
CA PHE A 45 -2.45 6.50 -19.67
C PHE A 45 -3.77 6.87 -20.32
N THR A 46 -3.95 6.52 -21.59
CA THR A 46 -5.24 6.65 -22.29
C THR A 46 -6.33 5.80 -21.62
N ARG A 47 -6.01 4.57 -21.18
CA ARG A 47 -6.95 3.70 -20.44
C ARG A 47 -7.20 4.18 -19.01
N VAL A 48 -6.19 4.77 -18.37
CA VAL A 48 -6.27 5.26 -16.99
C VAL A 48 -7.09 6.55 -16.89
N LYS A 49 -6.98 7.44 -17.89
CA LYS A 49 -7.57 8.79 -17.86
C LYS A 49 -9.07 8.82 -17.50
N PRO A 50 -9.96 8.00 -18.09
CA PRO A 50 -11.38 8.03 -17.74
C PRO A 50 -11.64 7.69 -16.27
N TRP A 51 -10.88 6.75 -15.70
CA TRP A 51 -11.00 6.35 -14.29
C TRP A 51 -10.45 7.41 -13.35
N ALA A 52 -9.33 8.05 -13.72
CA ALA A 52 -8.78 9.17 -12.98
C ALA A 52 -9.77 10.36 -12.91
N ASP A 53 -10.44 10.67 -14.01
CA ASP A 53 -11.49 11.70 -14.05
C ASP A 53 -12.69 11.32 -13.19
N ALA A 54 -13.17 10.08 -13.30
CA ALA A 54 -14.29 9.58 -12.49
C ALA A 54 -13.99 9.63 -10.99
N ALA A 55 -12.77 9.26 -10.57
CA ALA A 55 -12.34 9.33 -9.18
C ALA A 55 -12.36 10.78 -8.66
N ARG A 56 -11.84 11.74 -9.44
CA ARG A 56 -11.87 13.16 -9.09
C ARG A 56 -13.31 13.69 -8.93
N LEU A 57 -14.21 13.31 -9.84
CA LEU A 57 -15.62 13.69 -9.79
C LEU A 57 -16.34 13.10 -8.57
N SER A 58 -16.08 11.83 -8.25
CA SER A 58 -16.64 11.15 -7.08
C SER A 58 -16.29 11.89 -5.77
N VAL A 59 -15.03 12.26 -5.61
CA VAL A 59 -14.56 13.02 -4.44
C VAL A 59 -15.16 14.43 -4.40
N ALA A 60 -15.32 15.09 -5.55
CA ALA A 60 -15.96 16.40 -5.63
C ALA A 60 -17.41 16.36 -5.12
N GLY A 61 -18.15 15.29 -5.44
CA GLY A 61 -19.51 15.07 -4.95
C GLY A 61 -19.55 14.82 -3.43
N ALA A 62 -18.61 14.03 -2.91
CA ALA A 62 -18.53 13.69 -1.49
C ALA A 62 -18.05 14.84 -0.59
N ALA A 63 -17.16 15.71 -1.09
CA ALA A 63 -16.53 16.77 -0.30
C ALA A 63 -17.39 18.03 -0.05
N GLY A 64 -18.66 18.04 -0.50
CA GLY A 64 -19.65 19.08 -0.21
C GLY A 64 -19.18 20.53 -0.47
N ALA A 65 -19.43 21.05 -1.68
CA ALA A 65 -19.17 22.45 -2.11
C ALA A 65 -17.73 23.02 -1.93
N ARG A 66 -16.82 22.32 -1.25
CA ARG A 66 -15.39 22.67 -1.14
C ARG A 66 -14.61 22.09 -2.30
N ARG A 67 -13.53 22.78 -2.72
CA ARG A 67 -12.61 22.26 -3.74
C ARG A 67 -12.00 20.94 -3.25
N PRO A 68 -12.22 19.82 -3.96
CA PRO A 68 -11.65 18.54 -3.56
C PRO A 68 -10.12 18.60 -3.69
N ARG A 69 -9.41 18.16 -2.65
CA ARG A 69 -7.97 17.97 -2.68
C ARG A 69 -7.69 16.55 -3.13
N VAL A 70 -7.18 16.39 -4.34
CA VAL A 70 -6.78 15.09 -4.89
C VAL A 70 -5.32 15.20 -5.29
N SER A 71 -4.48 14.32 -4.76
CA SER A 71 -3.09 14.16 -5.22
C SER A 71 -3.01 12.97 -6.17
N THR A 72 -2.11 13.04 -7.13
CA THR A 72 -1.82 11.94 -8.06
C THR A 72 -0.45 11.35 -7.78
N CYS A 73 -0.31 10.04 -7.88
CA CYS A 73 0.97 9.38 -7.73
C CYS A 73 1.20 8.31 -8.79
N PHE A 74 2.47 7.98 -8.97
CA PHE A 74 2.93 6.87 -9.78
C PHE A 74 3.99 6.10 -8.99
N LEU A 75 3.81 4.78 -8.85
CA LEU A 75 4.78 3.91 -8.20
C LEU A 75 5.63 3.20 -9.26
N VAL A 76 6.95 3.29 -9.13
CA VAL A 76 7.90 2.57 -9.97
C VAL A 76 8.49 1.41 -9.17
N ASP A 77 8.43 0.22 -9.75
CA ASP A 77 9.14 -0.95 -9.24
C ASP A 77 10.65 -0.82 -9.55
N ASP A 78 11.41 -0.39 -8.55
CA ASP A 78 12.87 -0.43 -8.53
C ASP A 78 13.42 -1.44 -7.51
N TYR A 79 12.52 -2.24 -6.92
CA TYR A 79 12.81 -3.23 -5.88
C TYR A 79 13.15 -4.59 -6.50
N PHE A 80 12.32 -5.07 -7.43
CA PHE A 80 12.55 -6.37 -8.08
C PHE A 80 13.44 -6.24 -9.32
N THR A 81 13.38 -5.13 -10.04
CA THR A 81 14.13 -4.94 -11.29
C THR A 81 14.64 -3.49 -11.47
N ARG A 82 15.88 -3.31 -11.97
CA ARG A 82 16.47 -1.99 -12.28
C ARG A 82 17.07 -1.98 -13.69
N PHE A 83 16.26 -1.68 -14.71
CA PHE A 83 16.68 -1.77 -16.13
C PHE A 83 17.06 -0.41 -16.78
N SER A 84 16.59 0.71 -16.24
CA SER A 84 16.93 2.07 -16.71
C SER A 84 17.17 3.00 -15.52
N SER A 85 17.60 4.22 -15.78
CA SER A 85 17.85 5.24 -14.77
C SER A 85 16.67 6.20 -14.62
N PRO A 86 16.49 6.84 -13.45
CA PRO A 86 15.52 7.92 -13.30
C PRO A 86 15.69 9.05 -14.33
N ALA A 87 16.94 9.34 -14.72
CA ALA A 87 17.30 10.31 -15.73
C ALA A 87 16.65 10.08 -17.10
N GLU A 88 16.40 8.82 -17.46
CA GLU A 88 15.80 8.42 -18.73
C GLU A 88 14.30 8.18 -18.58
N LEU A 89 13.92 7.44 -17.52
CA LEU A 89 12.56 6.95 -17.34
C LEU A 89 11.58 8.07 -16.94
N VAL A 90 11.96 8.89 -15.96
CA VAL A 90 11.03 9.85 -15.35
C VAL A 90 10.62 10.94 -16.36
N PRO A 91 11.53 11.54 -17.15
CA PRO A 91 11.11 12.50 -18.18
C PRO A 91 10.13 11.91 -19.20
N MET A 92 10.38 10.67 -19.65
CA MET A 92 9.48 9.97 -20.59
C MET A 92 8.09 9.75 -19.96
N LEU A 93 8.06 9.24 -18.73
CA LEU A 93 6.84 9.00 -17.96
C LEU A 93 6.00 10.28 -17.84
N LEU A 94 6.62 11.39 -17.46
CA LEU A 94 5.94 12.68 -17.27
C LEU A 94 5.40 13.23 -18.59
N ALA A 95 6.20 13.16 -19.66
CA ALA A 95 5.79 13.64 -20.98
C ALA A 95 4.59 12.85 -21.53
N GLU A 96 4.58 11.52 -21.38
CA GLU A 96 3.48 10.69 -21.87
C GLU A 96 2.21 10.83 -21.02
N ALA A 97 2.35 11.02 -19.69
CA ALA A 97 1.22 11.34 -18.83
C ALA A 97 0.59 12.69 -19.23
N GLU A 98 1.41 13.72 -19.42
CA GLU A 98 0.97 15.05 -19.85
C GLU A 98 0.27 14.99 -21.21
N ALA A 99 0.83 14.26 -22.18
CA ALA A 99 0.22 14.07 -23.50
C ALA A 99 -1.19 13.42 -23.42
N CYS A 100 -1.48 12.67 -22.37
CA CYS A 100 -2.79 12.07 -22.11
C CYS A 100 -3.70 12.93 -21.21
N GLY A 101 -3.27 14.15 -20.84
CA GLY A 101 -4.00 15.03 -19.93
C GLY A 101 -3.98 14.56 -18.47
N LEU A 102 -2.98 13.77 -18.10
CA LEU A 102 -2.71 13.38 -16.72
C LEU A 102 -1.57 14.22 -16.16
N THR A 103 -1.58 14.41 -14.85
CA THR A 103 -0.48 15.01 -14.09
C THR A 103 -0.05 13.98 -13.08
N ILE A 104 1.26 13.83 -12.86
CA ILE A 104 1.82 13.01 -11.80
C ILE A 104 2.40 13.97 -10.76
N ASP A 105 1.73 14.11 -9.61
CA ASP A 105 2.15 15.00 -8.55
C ASP A 105 3.30 14.42 -7.72
N TYR A 106 3.29 13.10 -7.55
CA TYR A 106 4.27 12.35 -6.77
C TYR A 106 4.79 11.12 -7.51
N LEU A 107 6.10 10.91 -7.45
CA LEU A 107 6.74 9.68 -7.89
C LEU A 107 7.23 8.93 -6.65
N ALA A 108 6.86 7.67 -6.53
CA ALA A 108 7.32 6.80 -5.45
C ALA A 108 8.15 5.64 -6.00
N ARG A 109 9.12 5.21 -5.21
CA ARG A 109 9.93 4.01 -5.44
C ARG A 109 9.36 2.85 -4.62
N GLU A 110 9.16 1.69 -5.23
CA GLU A 110 8.73 0.49 -4.51
C GLU A 110 9.74 0.08 -3.43
N SER A 111 11.04 0.26 -3.68
CA SER A 111 12.06 0.02 -2.67
C SER A 111 11.87 0.88 -1.42
N GLY A 112 11.21 2.04 -1.56
CA GLY A 112 10.82 2.92 -0.47
C GLY A 112 9.81 2.31 0.50
N CYS A 113 9.05 1.31 0.07
CA CYS A 113 8.16 0.54 0.94
C CYS A 113 8.94 -0.48 1.79
N ALA A 114 10.09 -0.96 1.31
CA ALA A 114 10.98 -1.81 2.10
C ALA A 114 11.84 -0.98 3.06
N THR A 115 12.51 0.05 2.54
CA THR A 115 13.42 0.92 3.29
C THR A 115 13.37 2.37 2.77
N ALA A 116 13.19 3.33 3.67
CA ALA A 116 13.17 4.76 3.36
C ALA A 116 13.90 5.56 4.45
N ASP A 117 14.96 6.30 4.10
CA ASP A 117 15.66 7.25 4.97
C ASP A 117 16.05 6.68 6.36
N GLY A 118 16.54 5.43 6.41
CA GLY A 118 16.92 4.75 7.66
C GLY A 118 15.75 4.22 8.48
N VAL A 119 14.53 4.25 7.93
CA VAL A 119 13.35 3.55 8.42
C VAL A 119 13.07 2.34 7.52
N GLU A 120 12.53 1.27 8.10
CA GLU A 120 12.10 0.07 7.38
C GLU A 120 10.57 -0.05 7.47
N PRO A 121 9.81 0.53 6.52
CA PRO A 121 8.35 0.55 6.61
C PRO A 121 7.75 -0.87 6.55
N ALA A 122 8.36 -1.76 5.76
CA ALA A 122 7.97 -3.17 5.68
C ALA A 122 8.13 -3.89 7.04
N SER A 123 9.29 -3.81 7.67
CA SER A 123 9.54 -4.38 9.01
C SER A 123 8.58 -3.82 10.06
N LEU A 124 8.27 -2.53 9.96
CA LEU A 124 7.33 -1.85 10.85
C LEU A 124 5.89 -2.36 10.70
N VAL A 125 5.47 -2.67 9.47
CA VAL A 125 4.15 -3.26 9.19
C VAL A 125 4.10 -4.72 9.61
N GLU A 126 5.15 -5.50 9.35
CA GLU A 126 5.26 -6.89 9.80
C GLU A 126 5.15 -6.98 11.33
N GLY A 127 5.85 -6.09 12.04
CA GLY A 127 5.80 -5.95 13.49
C GLY A 127 4.42 -5.59 14.07
N ARG A 128 3.44 -5.29 13.21
CA ARG A 128 2.06 -4.94 13.56
C ARG A 128 1.02 -5.90 13.02
N LEU A 129 1.44 -6.97 12.33
CA LEU A 129 0.52 -8.01 11.90
C LEU A 129 -0.08 -8.72 13.11
N VAL A 130 -1.40 -8.89 13.08
CA VAL A 130 -2.21 -9.62 14.04
C VAL A 130 -2.87 -10.77 13.31
N GLU A 131 -2.46 -11.98 13.66
CA GLU A 131 -3.06 -13.19 13.13
C GLU A 131 -4.52 -13.32 13.58
N SER A 132 -5.38 -13.82 12.68
CA SER A 132 -6.76 -14.19 12.98
C SER A 132 -6.89 -15.72 12.99
N PRO A 133 -6.40 -16.41 14.03
CA PRO A 133 -6.44 -17.86 14.09
C PRO A 133 -7.89 -18.37 14.11
N PRO A 134 -8.24 -19.41 13.33
CA PRO A 134 -9.52 -20.09 13.43
C PRO A 134 -9.84 -20.56 14.85
N VAL A 135 -11.13 -20.66 15.19
CA VAL A 135 -11.58 -21.20 16.49
C VAL A 135 -11.07 -22.63 16.65
N GLY A 136 -10.41 -22.92 17.77
CA GLY A 136 -9.83 -24.24 18.03
C GLY A 136 -8.41 -24.43 17.47
N SER A 137 -7.78 -23.39 16.95
CA SER A 137 -6.36 -23.41 16.59
C SER A 137 -5.50 -23.88 17.77
N ASN A 138 -4.67 -24.88 17.54
CA ASN A 138 -3.83 -25.54 18.54
C ASN A 138 -2.34 -25.15 18.42
N GLY A 139 -2.02 -24.13 17.61
CA GLY A 139 -0.66 -23.70 17.35
C GLY A 139 0.12 -24.57 16.36
N SER A 140 -0.52 -25.48 15.61
CA SER A 140 0.18 -26.31 14.60
C SER A 140 0.74 -25.51 13.43
N ARG A 141 0.20 -24.32 13.15
CA ARG A 141 0.74 -23.38 12.17
C ARG A 141 1.73 -22.45 12.90
N PRO A 142 2.99 -22.38 12.46
CA PRO A 142 3.94 -21.40 12.97
C PRO A 142 3.43 -19.97 12.79
N ALA A 143 3.92 -19.05 13.63
CA ALA A 143 3.54 -17.64 13.52
C ALA A 143 4.00 -17.06 12.17
N VAL A 144 3.26 -16.08 11.65
CA VAL A 144 3.55 -15.35 10.41
C VAL A 144 4.97 -14.81 10.39
N ARG A 145 5.48 -14.34 11.54
CA ARG A 145 6.85 -13.80 11.67
C ARG A 145 7.95 -14.86 11.57
N GLU A 146 7.60 -16.14 11.73
CA GLU A 146 8.54 -17.25 11.62
C GLU A 146 8.62 -17.79 10.20
N ILE A 147 7.48 -17.84 9.49
CA ILE A 147 7.39 -18.49 8.18
C ILE A 147 7.22 -17.51 7.02
N GLY A 148 6.78 -16.28 7.26
CA GLY A 148 6.51 -15.29 6.21
C GLY A 148 5.21 -15.51 5.45
N TRP A 149 4.23 -16.24 6.00
CA TRP A 149 2.96 -16.55 5.33
C TRP A 149 1.75 -16.09 6.16
N LEU A 150 0.81 -15.39 5.51
CA LEU A 150 -0.42 -14.86 6.12
C LEU A 150 -1.65 -15.54 5.54
N CYS A 151 -2.46 -16.17 6.38
CA CYS A 151 -3.70 -16.80 5.98
C CYS A 151 -4.94 -16.07 6.53
N ASN A 152 -6.06 -16.18 5.82
CA ASN A 152 -7.36 -15.69 6.28
C ASN A 152 -8.24 -16.79 6.89
N GLY A 153 -7.70 -17.96 7.22
CA GLY A 153 -8.48 -19.02 7.83
C GLY A 153 -7.78 -20.37 7.93
N GLU A 154 -8.57 -21.44 7.86
CA GLU A 154 -8.14 -22.81 8.00
C GLU A 154 -7.94 -23.49 6.63
N ARG A 155 -6.76 -24.06 6.43
CA ARG A 155 -6.42 -24.80 5.21
C ARG A 155 -7.06 -26.19 5.25
N SER A 156 -7.38 -26.74 4.09
CA SER A 156 -7.73 -28.16 3.98
C SER A 156 -6.68 -29.04 4.66
N PRO A 157 -7.10 -30.08 5.41
CA PRO A 157 -6.16 -31.06 5.96
C PRO A 157 -5.31 -31.66 4.84
N ALA A 158 -3.99 -31.64 5.00
CA ALA A 158 -3.09 -32.35 4.10
C ALA A 158 -3.27 -33.87 4.33
N ALA A 159 -3.46 -34.63 3.25
CA ALA A 159 -3.46 -36.08 3.34
C ALA A 159 -2.00 -36.57 3.52
N GLY A 160 -1.52 -36.68 4.76
CA GLY A 160 -0.25 -37.36 5.12
C GLY A 160 0.63 -36.59 6.11
N GLY A 161 1.34 -37.21 7.07
CA GLY A 161 1.39 -38.60 7.51
C GLY A 161 1.02 -38.71 8.98
N GLY A 162 -0.13 -39.33 9.24
CA GLY A 162 -0.40 -39.91 10.54
C GLY A 162 0.51 -41.11 10.79
N GLU A 163 0.75 -41.47 12.06
CA GLU A 163 1.30 -42.78 12.38
C GLU A 163 0.55 -43.86 11.60
N ALA A 164 1.20 -44.97 11.22
CA ALA A 164 0.57 -46.04 10.42
C ALA A 164 -0.74 -46.62 11.01
N MET A 165 -1.06 -46.25 12.26
CA MET A 165 -2.25 -46.64 13.02
C MET A 165 -3.31 -45.54 13.16
N SER A 166 -3.07 -44.29 12.74
CA SER A 166 -4.12 -43.26 12.71
C SER A 166 -4.84 -43.30 11.37
N GLY A 167 -6.17 -43.38 11.43
CA GLY A 167 -7.00 -43.39 10.22
C GLY A 167 -6.71 -42.17 9.35
N ALA A 168 -6.77 -42.34 8.03
CA ALA A 168 -6.56 -41.25 7.09
C ALA A 168 -7.50 -40.08 7.43
N THR A 169 -6.93 -38.89 7.68
CA THR A 169 -7.72 -37.67 7.88
C THR A 169 -8.57 -37.44 6.63
N ALA A 170 -9.89 -37.42 6.80
CA ALA A 170 -10.79 -37.18 5.68
C ALA A 170 -10.53 -35.78 5.11
N TRP A 171 -10.58 -35.66 3.77
CA TRP A 171 -10.47 -34.36 3.12
C TRP A 171 -11.61 -33.44 3.59
N ALA A 172 -11.28 -32.18 3.89
CA ALA A 172 -12.23 -31.12 4.17
C ALA A 172 -11.89 -29.87 3.36
N ALA A 173 -12.90 -29.11 2.94
CA ALA A 173 -12.71 -27.85 2.22
C ALA A 173 -12.03 -26.81 3.13
N PRO A 174 -11.22 -25.89 2.57
CA PRO A 174 -10.64 -24.82 3.36
C PRO A 174 -11.74 -23.83 3.77
N ALA A 175 -11.57 -23.19 4.93
CA ALA A 175 -12.54 -22.28 5.52
C ALA A 175 -11.90 -20.92 5.78
N GLU A 176 -12.58 -19.86 5.38
CA GLU A 176 -12.19 -18.48 5.70
C GLU A 176 -12.78 -18.08 7.07
N THR A 177 -11.96 -17.48 7.92
CA THR A 177 -12.38 -16.95 9.23
C THR A 177 -13.40 -15.83 9.02
N GLY A 178 -14.58 -15.97 9.63
CA GLY A 178 -15.65 -14.98 9.51
C GLY A 178 -16.42 -15.04 8.19
N ALA A 179 -16.24 -16.10 7.38
CA ALA A 179 -17.05 -16.34 6.19
C ALA A 179 -18.55 -16.34 6.53
N ARG A 180 -19.35 -15.71 5.67
CA ARG A 180 -20.82 -15.71 5.84
C ARG A 180 -21.41 -17.06 5.43
N ARG A 181 -21.46 -17.33 4.11
CA ARG A 181 -22.06 -18.54 3.53
C ARG A 181 -21.09 -19.33 2.65
N HIS A 182 -20.12 -18.64 2.06
CA HIS A 182 -19.12 -19.19 1.16
C HIS A 182 -17.76 -18.67 1.62
N SER A 183 -16.73 -19.50 1.50
CA SER A 183 -15.36 -19.16 1.89
C SER A 183 -14.51 -18.88 0.65
N VAL A 184 -13.70 -17.83 0.73
CA VAL A 184 -12.59 -17.61 -0.19
C VAL A 184 -11.31 -17.66 0.62
N PHE A 185 -10.67 -18.83 0.62
CA PHE A 185 -9.44 -19.05 1.38
C PHE A 185 -8.22 -18.55 0.60
N MET A 186 -7.32 -17.85 1.30
CA MET A 186 -6.04 -17.38 0.79
C MET A 186 -4.93 -17.64 1.81
N ASP A 187 -3.77 -18.04 1.30
CA ASP A 187 -2.50 -18.02 2.03
C ASP A 187 -1.51 -17.22 1.18
N VAL A 188 -0.93 -16.19 1.77
CA VAL A 188 -0.17 -15.15 1.08
C VAL A 188 1.25 -15.14 1.63
N GLU A 189 2.22 -15.38 0.77
CA GLU A 189 3.63 -15.15 1.10
C GLU A 189 3.89 -13.65 1.25
N LEU A 190 4.42 -13.25 2.39
CA LEU A 190 4.77 -11.87 2.72
C LEU A 190 6.24 -11.59 2.40
N TRP A 191 7.10 -12.58 2.63
CA TRP A 191 8.53 -12.53 2.38
C TRP A 191 9.11 -13.93 2.28
N ASP A 192 10.26 -14.04 1.62
CA ASP A 192 11.16 -15.16 1.72
C ASP A 192 12.49 -14.71 2.34
N ASP A 193 13.16 -15.62 3.07
CA ASP A 193 14.52 -15.39 3.52
C ASP A 193 15.46 -16.21 2.62
N GLY A 194 16.24 -15.54 1.80
CA GLY A 194 17.25 -16.15 0.93
C GLY A 194 18.68 -15.90 1.43
N ASP A 195 19.67 -16.39 0.67
CA ASP A 195 21.10 -16.21 0.98
C ASP A 195 21.53 -14.74 1.11
N ARG A 196 20.77 -13.82 0.51
CA ARG A 196 21.03 -12.37 0.52
C ARG A 196 20.22 -11.61 1.58
N GLY A 197 19.55 -12.34 2.47
CA GLY A 197 18.60 -11.79 3.43
C GLY A 197 17.16 -11.85 2.93
N ARG A 198 16.31 -11.07 3.58
CA ARG A 198 14.86 -11.06 3.36
C ARG A 198 14.47 -10.34 2.07
N THR A 199 13.62 -10.99 1.28
CA THR A 199 12.92 -10.39 0.13
C THR A 199 11.46 -10.21 0.49
N TRP A 200 10.95 -8.99 0.43
CA TRP A 200 9.53 -8.73 0.63
C TRP A 200 8.76 -9.02 -0.66
N SER A 201 7.59 -9.63 -0.53
CA SER A 201 6.69 -9.88 -1.66
C SER A 201 6.03 -8.60 -2.17
N CYS A 202 5.71 -8.57 -3.46
CA CYS A 202 4.94 -7.49 -4.09
C CYS A 202 3.61 -7.19 -3.37
N PRO A 203 2.73 -8.17 -3.03
CA PRO A 203 1.50 -7.87 -2.30
C PRO A 203 1.76 -7.28 -0.91
N PHE A 204 2.83 -7.66 -0.22
CA PHE A 204 3.17 -7.05 1.07
C PHE A 204 3.65 -5.60 0.92
N LEU A 205 4.55 -5.32 -0.03
CA LEU A 205 5.00 -3.95 -0.31
C LEU A 205 3.85 -3.06 -0.81
N ALA A 206 2.93 -3.59 -1.61
CA ALA A 206 1.72 -2.89 -2.02
C ALA A 206 0.80 -2.57 -0.82
N ALA A 207 0.69 -3.45 0.18
CA ALA A 207 -0.04 -3.13 1.41
C ALA A 207 0.64 -2.03 2.23
N VAL A 208 1.98 -2.07 2.34
CA VAL A 208 2.77 -0.99 2.95
C VAL A 208 2.54 0.33 2.21
N TRP A 209 2.52 0.30 0.88
CA TRP A 209 2.24 1.45 0.02
C TRP A 209 0.88 2.07 0.29
N GLN A 210 -0.18 1.26 0.43
CA GLN A 210 -1.50 1.76 0.81
C GLN A 210 -1.48 2.46 2.18
N LEU A 211 -0.80 1.88 3.18
CA LEU A 211 -0.68 2.49 4.52
C LEU A 211 0.11 3.80 4.51
N LEU A 212 1.12 3.91 3.65
CA LEU A 212 1.90 5.13 3.42
C LEU A 212 1.05 6.23 2.78
N ARG A 213 0.28 5.90 1.72
CA ARG A 213 -0.67 6.81 1.06
C ARG A 213 -1.82 7.24 1.96
N LEU A 214 -2.23 6.40 2.91
CA LEU A 214 -3.21 6.78 3.92
C LEU A 214 -2.59 7.60 5.08
N GLY A 215 -1.26 7.73 5.11
CA GLY A 215 -0.55 8.45 6.17
C GLY A 215 -0.68 7.79 7.54
N LEU A 216 -0.85 6.46 7.59
CA LEU A 216 -1.18 5.72 8.82
C LEU A 216 0.04 5.15 9.55
N LEU A 217 1.22 5.15 8.93
CA LEU A 217 2.44 4.64 9.55
C LEU A 217 3.18 5.73 10.34
N ARG A 218 3.55 5.40 11.58
CA ARG A 218 4.44 6.20 12.42
C ARG A 218 5.59 5.34 12.95
N ARG A 219 6.75 5.97 13.13
CA ARG A 219 7.85 5.44 13.94
C ARG A 219 8.12 6.44 15.04
N GLU A 220 7.96 6.03 16.30
CA GLU A 220 8.15 6.92 17.47
C GLU A 220 7.35 8.22 17.35
N GLY A 221 6.09 8.10 16.88
CA GLY A 221 5.20 9.24 16.66
C GLY A 221 5.50 10.10 15.42
N ARG A 222 6.54 9.82 14.63
CA ARG A 222 6.91 10.59 13.41
C ARG A 222 6.45 9.89 12.12
N PRO A 223 6.11 10.63 11.05
CA PRO A 223 5.80 10.04 9.75
C PRO A 223 6.98 9.23 9.22
N VAL A 224 6.68 8.07 8.64
CA VAL A 224 7.68 7.12 8.13
C VAL A 224 8.20 7.51 6.74
N LEU A 225 7.41 8.24 5.96
CA LEU A 225 7.76 8.70 4.62
C LEU A 225 7.37 10.15 4.46
N GLN A 226 8.28 10.96 3.94
CA GLN A 226 8.03 12.37 3.61
C GLN A 226 8.41 12.63 2.16
N ALA A 227 7.56 13.38 1.46
CA ALA A 227 7.83 13.73 0.08
C ALA A 227 8.94 14.78 0.01
N VAL A 228 9.90 14.57 -0.89
CA VAL A 228 10.99 15.50 -1.16
C VAL A 228 10.66 16.31 -2.42
N PRO A 229 10.52 17.64 -2.33
CA PRO A 229 10.32 18.49 -3.50
C PRO A 229 11.43 18.32 -4.54
N TRP A 230 11.01 18.16 -5.79
CA TRP A 230 11.90 18.08 -6.94
C TRP A 230 11.74 19.30 -7.84
N GLY A 231 12.86 19.79 -8.36
CA GLY A 231 12.93 21.03 -9.14
C GLY A 231 13.80 22.11 -8.48
N GLY A 232 14.01 23.22 -9.20
CA GLY A 232 14.81 24.37 -8.75
C GLY A 232 16.29 24.05 -8.54
N GLU A 233 16.65 23.60 -7.35
CA GLU A 233 18.02 23.41 -6.88
C GLU A 233 18.58 21.99 -7.14
N ARG A 234 17.71 20.98 -7.34
CA ARG A 234 18.13 19.57 -7.49
C ARG A 234 18.57 19.18 -8.91
N GLY A 235 18.35 20.05 -9.91
CA GLY A 235 18.78 19.81 -11.28
C GLY A 235 18.06 18.65 -11.98
N ALA A 236 18.77 17.95 -12.87
CA ALA A 236 18.25 16.82 -13.63
C ALA A 236 18.03 15.58 -12.74
N PHE A 237 17.18 14.64 -13.18
CA PHE A 237 17.01 13.36 -12.50
C PHE A 237 18.33 12.56 -12.48
N PRO A 238 18.60 11.80 -11.39
CA PRO A 238 19.86 11.09 -11.23
C PRO A 238 19.97 9.87 -12.15
N ARG A 239 21.20 9.38 -12.33
CA ARG A 239 21.48 8.16 -13.11
C ARG A 239 21.31 6.87 -12.31
N SER A 240 21.19 6.95 -10.98
CA SER A 240 20.92 5.82 -10.10
C SER A 240 19.58 6.00 -9.40
N TRP A 241 18.83 4.91 -9.23
CA TRP A 241 17.63 4.90 -8.39
C TRP A 241 17.94 5.22 -6.94
N ASP A 242 19.09 4.78 -6.42
CA ASP A 242 19.48 5.01 -5.02
C ASP A 242 19.71 6.48 -4.68
N ASP A 243 20.02 7.31 -5.68
CA ASP A 243 20.17 8.77 -5.53
C ASP A 243 18.83 9.51 -5.57
N LEU A 244 17.75 8.84 -5.95
CA LEU A 244 16.41 9.40 -6.00
C LEU A 244 15.70 9.17 -4.66
N PRO A 245 15.11 10.19 -4.02
CA PRO A 245 14.36 10.01 -2.79
C PRO A 245 13.23 8.97 -2.93
N PRO A 246 12.88 8.21 -1.87
CA PRO A 246 11.82 7.21 -1.91
C PRO A 246 10.45 7.77 -2.34
N LEU A 247 10.16 9.03 -1.98
CA LEU A 247 8.98 9.76 -2.41
C LEU A 247 9.38 11.16 -2.88
N VAL A 248 9.10 11.44 -4.14
CA VAL A 248 9.47 12.68 -4.82
C VAL A 248 8.19 13.46 -5.10
N GLN A 249 8.13 14.73 -4.68
CA GLN A 249 7.09 15.66 -5.07
C GLN A 249 7.50 16.36 -6.37
N LEU A 250 6.85 16.00 -7.46
CA LEU A 250 7.12 16.52 -8.81
C LEU A 250 6.37 17.83 -9.08
N ASN A 251 5.16 17.96 -8.53
CA ASN A 251 4.35 19.16 -8.65
C ASN A 251 4.36 19.96 -7.33
N PRO A 252 4.97 21.16 -7.28
CA PRO A 252 4.99 22.00 -6.07
C PRO A 252 3.60 22.44 -5.60
N SER A 253 2.61 22.46 -6.50
CA SER A 253 1.22 22.85 -6.21
C SER A 253 0.31 21.69 -5.81
N ALA A 254 0.86 20.47 -5.71
CA ALA A 254 0.11 19.28 -5.39
C ALA A 254 -0.66 19.37 -4.06
N ALA A 255 -1.86 18.79 -4.05
CA ALA A 255 -2.49 18.44 -2.78
C ALA A 255 -1.61 17.46 -1.99
N PRO A 256 -1.76 17.35 -0.66
CA PRO A 256 -0.93 16.45 0.14
C PRO A 256 -0.94 14.99 -0.38
N PHE A 257 0.23 14.35 -0.35
CA PHE A 257 0.40 12.95 -0.74
C PHE A 257 -0.50 12.01 0.06
N ALA A 258 -0.45 12.11 1.40
CA ALA A 258 -1.28 11.32 2.27
C ALA A 258 -2.76 11.75 2.16
N ALA A 259 -3.69 10.81 2.29
CA ALA A 259 -5.11 11.04 2.03
C ALA A 259 -6.03 10.26 2.97
N TYR A 260 -7.29 10.67 3.05
CA TYR A 260 -8.34 9.90 3.75
C TYR A 260 -8.68 8.57 3.07
N GLY A 261 -8.55 8.53 1.75
CA GLY A 261 -8.75 7.33 0.95
C GLY A 261 -7.75 7.27 -0.20
N THR A 262 -7.57 6.07 -0.74
CA THR A 262 -6.75 5.80 -1.92
C THR A 262 -7.61 5.25 -3.05
N PHE A 263 -7.21 5.57 -4.27
CA PHE A 263 -7.78 4.97 -5.48
C PHE A 263 -6.64 4.54 -6.39
N SER A 264 -6.66 3.31 -6.88
CA SER A 264 -5.64 2.79 -7.80
C SER A 264 -6.30 2.31 -9.09
N VAL A 265 -5.80 2.79 -10.23
CA VAL A 265 -6.25 2.34 -11.55
C VAL A 265 -5.22 1.36 -12.10
N LEU A 266 -5.57 0.08 -12.16
CA LEU A 266 -4.63 -1.01 -12.39
C LEU A 266 -5.10 -1.95 -13.52
N PRO A 267 -4.17 -2.57 -14.26
CA PRO A 267 -4.49 -3.72 -15.09
C PRO A 267 -5.15 -4.86 -14.31
N SER A 268 -6.05 -5.62 -14.96
CA SER A 268 -6.78 -6.73 -14.31
C SER A 268 -5.88 -7.87 -13.82
N ARG A 269 -4.65 -8.01 -14.34
CA ARG A 269 -3.67 -8.97 -13.83
C ARG A 269 -3.28 -8.73 -12.36
N PHE A 270 -3.48 -7.52 -11.83
CA PHE A 270 -3.20 -7.19 -10.42
C PHE A 270 -4.32 -7.61 -9.46
N LEU A 271 -5.46 -8.11 -9.95
CA LEU A 271 -6.58 -8.53 -9.09
C LEU A 271 -6.16 -9.51 -7.97
N PRO A 272 -5.36 -10.57 -8.21
CA PRO A 272 -4.91 -11.47 -7.14
C PRO A 272 -4.01 -10.76 -6.12
N VAL A 273 -3.13 -9.88 -6.59
CA VAL A 273 -2.22 -9.09 -5.75
C VAL A 273 -3.03 -8.16 -4.85
N GLU A 274 -4.00 -7.41 -5.39
CA GLU A 274 -4.81 -6.48 -4.60
C GLU A 274 -5.78 -7.20 -3.66
N HIS A 275 -6.19 -8.43 -3.97
CA HIS A 275 -6.92 -9.25 -3.01
C HIS A 275 -6.04 -9.62 -1.80
N ALA A 276 -4.77 -9.99 -2.06
CA ALA A 276 -3.79 -10.22 -1.00
C ALA A 276 -3.49 -8.94 -0.19
N VAL A 277 -3.40 -7.78 -0.85
CA VAL A 277 -3.26 -6.47 -0.17
C VAL A 277 -4.40 -6.23 0.82
N ARG A 278 -5.65 -6.48 0.42
CA ARG A 278 -6.80 -6.32 1.34
C ARG A 278 -6.73 -7.26 2.54
N LEU A 279 -6.26 -8.49 2.34
CA LEU A 279 -6.03 -9.45 3.44
C LEU A 279 -4.99 -8.90 4.42
N VAL A 280 -3.84 -8.44 3.91
CA VAL A 280 -2.77 -7.85 4.74
C VAL A 280 -3.29 -6.63 5.50
N LEU A 281 -3.91 -5.66 4.82
CA LEU A 281 -4.46 -4.46 5.44
C LEU A 281 -5.49 -4.76 6.54
N GLY A 282 -6.26 -5.84 6.39
CA GLY A 282 -7.23 -6.30 7.39
C GLY A 282 -6.58 -6.87 8.65
N GLN A 283 -5.30 -7.23 8.60
CA GLN A 283 -4.55 -7.84 9.71
C GLN A 283 -3.46 -6.94 10.29
N VAL A 284 -3.36 -5.68 9.87
CA VAL A 284 -2.40 -4.72 10.46
C VAL A 284 -3.04 -3.94 11.60
N ALA A 285 -2.50 -4.06 12.81
CA ALA A 285 -2.88 -3.23 13.94
C ALA A 285 -2.27 -1.82 13.82
N LEU A 286 -3.12 -0.81 13.70
CA LEU A 286 -2.70 0.59 13.59
C LEU A 286 -2.80 1.33 14.92
N GLU A 287 -1.98 2.36 15.07
CA GLU A 287 -1.97 3.22 16.25
C GLU A 287 -3.28 4.01 16.37
N GLU A 288 -4.01 3.81 17.48
CA GLU A 288 -5.30 4.45 17.74
C GLU A 288 -5.22 5.98 17.67
N ALA A 289 -4.12 6.57 18.15
CA ALA A 289 -3.88 8.01 18.09
C ALA A 289 -3.88 8.54 16.64
N VAL A 290 -3.32 7.78 15.69
CA VAL A 290 -3.27 8.14 14.25
C VAL A 290 -4.66 8.02 13.63
N LEU A 291 -5.40 6.96 13.97
CA LEU A 291 -6.77 6.76 13.50
C LEU A 291 -7.71 7.86 13.99
N ARG A 292 -7.65 8.19 15.29
CA ARG A 292 -8.43 9.27 15.90
C ARG A 292 -8.11 10.62 15.28
N GLN A 293 -6.82 10.95 15.12
CA GLN A 293 -6.40 12.20 14.46
C GLN A 293 -6.95 12.32 13.03
N THR A 294 -6.98 11.21 12.29
CA THR A 294 -7.53 11.17 10.92
C THR A 294 -9.04 11.40 10.93
N ALA A 295 -9.77 10.72 11.82
CA ALA A 295 -11.22 10.86 11.95
C ALA A 295 -11.63 12.29 12.36
N GLU A 296 -11.01 12.85 13.40
CA GLU A 296 -11.28 14.21 13.88
C GLU A 296 -11.01 15.28 12.80
N ARG A 297 -10.02 15.04 11.94
CA ARG A 297 -9.75 15.95 10.81
C ARG A 297 -10.80 15.81 9.72
N ALA A 298 -11.17 14.58 9.37
CA ALA A 298 -12.19 14.33 8.37
C ALA A 298 -13.55 14.91 8.77
N ASP A 299 -13.94 14.75 10.03
CA ASP A 299 -15.17 15.33 10.60
C ASP A 299 -15.18 16.87 10.50
N ARG A 300 -14.07 17.53 10.84
CA ARG A 300 -13.93 18.99 10.69
C ARG A 300 -14.00 19.45 9.23
N GLU A 301 -13.58 18.60 8.31
CA GLU A 301 -13.63 18.89 6.88
C GLU A 301 -14.98 18.51 6.24
N GLY A 302 -15.84 17.78 6.96
CA GLY A 302 -17.13 17.28 6.48
C GLY A 302 -16.99 16.08 5.52
N PHE A 303 -15.90 15.31 5.66
CA PHE A 303 -15.58 14.19 4.78
C PHE A 303 -15.76 12.87 5.53
N ALA A 304 -16.57 11.96 4.98
CA ALA A 304 -16.80 10.65 5.59
C ALA A 304 -15.62 9.71 5.31
N VAL A 305 -15.09 9.06 6.35
CA VAL A 305 -13.99 8.10 6.23
C VAL A 305 -14.44 6.75 6.76
N PRO A 306 -14.35 5.67 5.96
CA PRO A 306 -14.64 4.33 6.44
C PRO A 306 -13.82 3.95 7.68
N PRO A 307 -14.43 3.30 8.69
CA PRO A 307 -13.70 2.90 9.89
C PRO A 307 -12.64 1.84 9.57
N ALA A 308 -12.98 0.87 8.71
CA ALA A 308 -12.06 -0.16 8.24
C ALA A 308 -11.07 0.42 7.22
N VAL A 309 -9.78 0.17 7.43
CA VAL A 309 -8.69 0.65 6.56
C VAL A 309 -8.79 0.06 5.17
N THR A 310 -9.18 -1.21 5.07
CA THR A 310 -9.44 -1.93 3.81
C THR A 310 -10.49 -1.24 2.94
N ASP A 311 -11.45 -0.55 3.55
CA ASP A 311 -12.51 0.17 2.82
C ASP A 311 -12.09 1.60 2.43
N ARG A 312 -10.93 2.07 2.89
CA ARG A 312 -10.30 3.31 2.44
C ARG A 312 -9.49 3.12 1.16
N ALA A 313 -9.19 1.87 0.77
CA ALA A 313 -8.50 1.52 -0.46
C ALA A 313 -9.48 1.03 -1.53
N ALA A 314 -9.61 1.82 -2.60
CA ALA A 314 -10.49 1.56 -3.73
C ALA A 314 -9.70 1.34 -5.03
N TYR A 315 -10.32 0.62 -5.97
CA TYR A 315 -9.65 0.18 -7.19
C TYR A 315 -10.56 0.30 -8.41
N ALA A 316 -9.97 0.59 -9.57
CA ALA A 316 -10.56 0.33 -10.87
C ALA A 316 -9.62 -0.58 -11.66
N PHE A 317 -10.14 -1.73 -12.08
CA PHE A 317 -9.40 -2.68 -12.91
C PHE A 317 -9.84 -2.55 -14.36
N TYR A 318 -8.88 -2.46 -15.29
CA TYR A 318 -9.15 -2.44 -16.72
C TYR A 318 -8.54 -3.67 -17.41
N ALA A 319 -9.17 -4.10 -18.50
CA ALA A 319 -8.65 -5.19 -19.32
C ALA A 319 -7.42 -4.72 -20.10
N GLU A 320 -6.41 -5.57 -20.16
CA GLU A 320 -5.29 -5.41 -21.09
C GLU A 320 -5.64 -6.05 -22.44
N PRO A 321 -5.09 -5.53 -23.55
CA PRO A 321 -5.21 -6.20 -24.84
C PRO A 321 -4.46 -7.53 -24.85
#